data_AF-A0A4R4G496-F1
#
_entry.id   AF-A0A4R4G496-F1
#
_cell.length_a   1.000
_cell.length_b   1.000
_cell.length_c   1.000
_cell.angle_alpha   90.00
_cell.angle_beta   90.00
_cell.angle_gamma   90.00
#
_symmetry.space_group_name_H-M   'P 1'
#
loop_
_entity.id
_entity.type
_entity.pdbx_description
1 polymer ?
#
loop_
_entity_poly.entity_id
_entity_poly.type
_entity_poly.pdbx_seq_one_letter_code
_entity_poly.pdbx_strand_id
1 'polypeptide(L)'
;MALKSYLIGSATVATAILFTACAPANIQSQIRNSDINSNMMTRCEEVDMRSNSEMKELFEKYDGWRVFYISEYTTGNKIGTSASVCFEKPKN
;
A
#
# COMPACT_ATOMS: atom_id res chain seq x y z
N MET A 1 -35.26 0.96 -59.77
CA MET A 1 -33.80 1.14 -59.63
C MET A 1 -33.56 2.24 -58.62
N ALA A 2 -33.03 1.87 -57.46
CA ALA A 2 -32.81 2.74 -56.33
C ALA A 2 -31.43 3.38 -56.41
N LEU A 3 -31.32 4.67 -56.14
CA LEU A 3 -30.11 5.27 -55.59
C LEU A 3 -30.53 6.46 -54.72
N LYS A 4 -30.68 6.22 -53.42
CA LYS A 4 -30.80 7.27 -52.41
C LYS A 4 -29.52 7.24 -51.58
N SER A 5 -28.65 8.21 -51.87
CA SER A 5 -27.51 8.57 -51.04
C SER A 5 -28.04 9.04 -49.68
N TYR A 6 -27.81 8.26 -48.63
CA TYR A 6 -28.01 8.73 -47.25
C TYR A 6 -26.78 8.34 -46.43
N LEU A 7 -25.96 9.36 -46.23
CA LEU A 7 -25.23 9.69 -45.01
C LEU A 7 -24.57 8.51 -44.28
N ILE A 8 -23.26 8.45 -44.50
CA ILE A 8 -22.22 7.80 -43.71
C ILE A 8 -22.49 8.07 -42.23
N GLY A 9 -23.18 7.14 -41.57
CA GLY A 9 -23.34 7.10 -40.13
C GLY A 9 -22.15 6.36 -39.53
N SER A 10 -21.07 7.09 -39.28
CA SER A 10 -19.93 6.60 -38.52
C SER A 10 -20.41 6.20 -37.13
N ALA A 11 -20.63 4.90 -36.91
CA ALA A 11 -20.89 4.34 -35.60
C ALA A 11 -19.57 4.36 -34.80
N THR A 12 -19.18 5.54 -34.31
CA THR A 12 -18.13 5.69 -33.31
C THR A 12 -18.70 5.15 -32.00
N VAL A 13 -18.45 3.87 -31.73
CA VAL A 13 -18.66 3.28 -30.41
C VAL A 13 -17.75 4.03 -29.45
N ALA A 14 -18.34 4.94 -28.67
CA ALA A 14 -17.65 5.65 -27.60
C ALA A 14 -17.32 4.64 -26.49
N THR A 15 -16.10 4.10 -26.54
CA THR A 15 -15.53 3.29 -25.46
C THR A 15 -15.39 4.17 -24.22
N ALA A 16 -16.41 4.15 -23.35
CA ALA A 16 -16.33 4.76 -22.03
C ALA A 16 -15.30 3.96 -21.20
N ILE A 17 -14.05 4.44 -21.18
CA ILE A 17 -13.03 3.97 -20.26
C ILE A 17 -13.51 4.41 -18.87
N LEU A 18 -14.16 3.50 -18.15
CA LEU A 18 -14.37 3.65 -16.71
C LEU A 18 -12.99 3.62 -16.08
N PHE A 19 -12.39 4.79 -15.90
CA PHE A 19 -11.28 4.99 -14.98
C PHE A 19 -11.85 4.64 -13.60
N THR A 20 -11.67 3.39 -13.17
CA THR A 20 -11.77 3.03 -11.77
C THR A 20 -10.69 3.86 -11.08
N ALA A 21 -11.09 5.03 -10.56
CA ALA A 21 -10.19 5.86 -9.78
C ALA A 21 -9.70 5.01 -8.61
N CYS A 22 -8.41 4.70 -8.59
CA CYS A 22 -7.78 4.16 -7.39
C CYS A 22 -8.15 5.11 -6.26
N ALA A 23 -8.92 4.62 -5.27
CA ALA A 23 -9.30 5.46 -4.14
C ALA A 23 -8.00 6.00 -3.52
N PRO A 24 -7.90 7.31 -3.26
CA PRO A 24 -6.70 7.88 -2.68
C PRO A 24 -6.43 7.18 -1.35
N ALA A 25 -5.24 6.60 -1.22
CA ALA A 25 -4.83 5.98 0.01
C ALA A 25 -4.16 7.01 0.91
N ASN A 26 -4.52 7.02 2.18
CA ASN A 26 -3.85 7.82 3.17
C ASN A 26 -2.61 7.08 3.65
N ILE A 27 -1.43 7.68 3.45
CA ILE A 27 -0.16 7.13 3.89
C ILE A 27 0.35 7.97 5.06
N GLN A 28 0.54 7.34 6.21
CA GLN A 28 1.14 7.97 7.38
C GLN A 28 2.38 7.19 7.78
N SER A 29 3.54 7.85 7.79
CA SER A 29 4.80 7.24 8.20
C SER A 29 5.40 7.94 9.42
N GLN A 30 6.09 7.16 10.24
CA GLN A 30 6.85 7.63 11.40
C GLN A 30 8.23 6.97 11.36
N ILE A 31 9.27 7.81 11.34
CA ILE A 31 10.66 7.39 11.43
C ILE A 31 11.19 7.84 12.78
N ARG A 32 11.75 6.92 13.56
CA ARG A 32 12.58 7.24 14.72
C ARG A 32 14.04 7.21 14.29
N ASN A 33 14.93 7.92 15.00
CA ASN A 33 16.37 7.94 14.69
C ASN A 33 16.89 6.50 14.56
N SER A 34 17.02 5.99 13.34
CA SER A 34 17.72 4.75 13.05
C SER A 34 19.19 5.01 13.33
N ASP A 35 19.86 4.01 13.91
CA ASP A 35 21.28 4.13 14.15
C ASP A 35 21.96 4.09 12.77
N ILE A 36 22.50 5.23 12.32
CA ILE A 36 23.23 5.39 11.03
C ILE A 36 24.49 4.53 10.94
N ASN A 37 24.78 3.75 11.98
CA ASN A 37 25.86 2.79 12.01
C ASN A 37 25.55 1.60 11.08
N SER A 38 26.44 1.34 10.12
CA SER A 38 26.32 0.22 9.16
C SER A 38 26.30 -1.17 9.81
N ASN A 39 26.55 -1.24 11.13
CA ASN A 39 26.49 -2.45 11.92
C ASN A 39 25.04 -2.90 12.24
N MET A 40 24.00 -2.12 11.97
CA MET A 40 22.62 -2.58 12.22
C MET A 40 22.16 -3.61 11.18
N MET A 41 21.36 -4.59 11.62
CA MET A 41 20.55 -5.44 10.76
C MET A 41 19.10 -4.97 10.79
N THR A 42 18.48 -4.86 9.62
CA THR A 42 17.12 -4.34 9.44
C THR A 42 16.22 -5.41 8.84
N ARG A 43 14.98 -5.50 9.34
CA ARG A 43 13.92 -6.35 8.80
C ARG A 43 12.61 -5.56 8.75
N CYS A 44 11.92 -5.60 7.62
CA CYS A 44 10.63 -4.95 7.43
C CYS A 44 9.58 -6.00 7.10
N GLU A 45 8.40 -5.89 7.69
CA GLU A 45 7.27 -6.78 7.44
C GLU A 45 6.02 -5.96 7.18
N GLU A 46 5.13 -6.48 6.34
CA GLU A 46 3.79 -5.93 6.14
C GLU A 46 2.80 -6.63 7.08
N VAL A 47 1.92 -5.86 7.70
CA VAL A 47 0.93 -6.35 8.66
C VAL A 47 -0.41 -5.66 8.46
N ASP A 48 -1.51 -6.41 8.61
CA ASP A 48 -2.82 -5.79 8.74
C ASP A 48 -2.95 -5.19 10.15
N MET A 49 -3.02 -3.85 10.23
CA MET A 49 -3.14 -3.11 11.49
C MET A 49 -4.47 -3.36 12.20
N ARG A 50 -5.46 -3.98 11.53
CA ARG A 50 -6.75 -4.36 12.10
C ARG A 50 -6.68 -5.74 12.75
N SER A 51 -5.68 -6.55 12.40
CA SER A 51 -5.50 -7.92 12.89
C SER A 51 -4.60 -7.92 14.14
N ASN A 52 -5.22 -7.90 15.32
CA ASN A 52 -4.49 -7.95 16.60
C ASN A 52 -3.60 -9.19 16.72
N SER A 53 -4.03 -10.33 16.16
CA SER A 53 -3.25 -11.57 16.15
C SER A 53 -1.98 -11.43 15.30
N GLU A 54 -2.07 -10.87 14.10
CA GLU A 54 -0.90 -10.68 13.24
C GLU A 54 0.07 -9.66 13.82
N MET A 55 -0.45 -8.55 14.38
CA MET A 55 0.39 -7.58 15.08
C MET A 55 1.12 -8.22 16.26
N LYS A 56 0.41 -9.02 17.07
CA LYS A 56 1.02 -9.71 18.21
C LYS A 56 2.10 -10.68 17.75
N GLU A 57 1.81 -11.53 16.77
CA GLU A 57 2.79 -12.48 16.22
C GLU A 57 4.02 -11.75 15.66
N LEU A 58 3.82 -10.62 14.97
CA LEU A 58 4.90 -9.80 14.45
C LEU A 58 5.80 -9.27 15.56
N PHE A 59 5.22 -8.68 16.62
CA PHE A 59 6.01 -8.13 17.72
C PHE A 59 6.71 -9.22 18.54
N GLU A 60 6.10 -10.40 18.70
CA GLU A 60 6.74 -11.56 19.34
C GLU A 60 7.91 -12.10 18.51
N LYS A 61 7.77 -12.17 17.17
CA LYS A 61 8.83 -12.61 16.26
C LYS A 61 10.07 -11.71 16.31
N TYR A 62 9.88 -10.42 16.54
CA TYR A 62 10.95 -9.42 16.63
C TYR A 62 11.18 -8.92 18.06
N ASP A 63 10.84 -9.73 19.08
CA ASP A 63 11.12 -9.37 20.47
C ASP A 63 12.62 -9.08 20.68
N GLY A 64 12.90 -8.00 21.41
CA GLY A 64 14.25 -7.46 21.59
C GLY A 64 14.83 -6.67 20.40
N TRP A 65 14.11 -6.52 19.28
CA TRP A 65 14.48 -5.60 18.20
C TRP A 65 13.81 -4.24 18.40
N ARG A 66 14.47 -3.18 17.92
CA ARG A 66 13.93 -1.82 17.96
C ARG A 66 13.09 -1.52 16.72
N VAL A 67 11.86 -1.06 16.90
CA VAL A 67 11.08 -0.48 15.80
C VAL A 67 11.61 0.91 15.48
N PHE A 68 12.05 1.13 14.24
CA PHE A 68 12.56 2.44 13.80
C PHE A 68 11.71 3.08 12.68
N TYR A 69 10.89 2.28 11.99
CA TYR A 69 10.01 2.78 10.94
C TYR A 69 8.66 2.08 10.98
N ILE A 70 7.58 2.85 10.84
CA ILE A 70 6.23 2.36 10.59
C ILE A 70 5.63 3.22 9.49
N SER A 71 5.04 2.60 8.48
CA SER A 71 4.25 3.28 7.46
C SER A 71 2.90 2.60 7.35
N GLU A 72 1.86 3.29 7.79
CA GLU A 72 0.47 2.87 7.63
C GLU A 72 -0.04 3.31 6.25
N TYR A 73 -0.81 2.42 5.63
CA TYR A 73 -1.54 2.60 4.39
C TYR A 73 -3.00 2.29 4.67
N THR A 74 -3.84 3.31 4.65
CA THR A 74 -5.30 3.17 4.75
C THR A 74 -5.92 3.38 3.38
N THR A 75 -6.69 2.42 2.88
CA THR A 75 -7.45 2.62 1.63
C THR A 75 -8.51 3.71 1.83
N GLY A 76 -8.79 4.52 0.80
CA GLY A 76 -9.73 5.66 0.92
C GLY A 76 -11.16 5.27 1.31
N ASN A 77 -11.57 4.02 1.07
CA ASN A 77 -12.83 3.45 1.55
C ASN A 77 -12.79 2.98 3.02
N LYS A 78 -11.64 3.12 3.71
CA LYS A 78 -11.37 2.68 5.10
C LYS A 78 -11.61 1.19 5.36
N ILE A 79 -11.66 0.39 4.30
CA ILE A 79 -11.90 -1.06 4.38
C ILE A 79 -10.62 -1.82 4.71
N GLY A 80 -9.46 -1.33 4.26
CA GLY A 80 -8.15 -1.92 4.59
C GLY A 80 -7.23 -0.91 5.26
N THR A 81 -6.54 -1.36 6.31
CA THR A 81 -5.44 -0.63 6.93
C THR A 81 -4.26 -1.59 7.08
N SER A 82 -3.29 -1.50 6.18
CA SER A 82 -2.04 -2.25 6.27
C SER A 82 -0.93 -1.34 6.76
N ALA A 83 0.12 -1.88 7.36
CA ALA A 83 1.33 -1.13 7.66
C ALA A 83 2.57 -1.91 7.30
N SER A 84 3.61 -1.20 6.89
CA SER A 84 4.97 -1.74 6.85
C SER A 84 5.71 -1.31 8.11
N VAL A 85 6.15 -2.28 8.91
CA VAL A 85 6.86 -2.07 10.17
C VAL A 85 8.28 -2.59 10.01
N CYS A 86 9.27 -1.73 10.25
CA CYS A 86 10.67 -2.12 10.23
C CYS A 86 11.30 -2.11 11.63
N PHE A 87 12.02 -3.19 11.87
CA PHE A 87 12.77 -3.51 13.07
C PHE A 87 14.25 -3.48 12.77
N GLU A 88 15.06 -3.11 13.75
CA GLU A 88 16.51 -3.17 13.68
C GLU A 88 17.13 -3.67 14.98
N LYS A 89 18.29 -4.32 14.85
CA LYS A 89 19.15 -4.69 15.98
C LYS A 89 20.62 -4.65 15.57
N PRO A 90 21.58 -4.58 16.50
CA PRO A 90 23.00 -4.71 16.18
C PRO A 90 23.32 -6.05 15.53
N LYS A 91 24.26 -6.07 14.57
CA LYS A 91 24.89 -7.30 14.08
C LYS A 91 25.89 -7.76 15.13
N ASN A 92 25.54 -8.83 15.85
CA ASN A 92 26.52 -9.56 16.66
C ASN A 92 27.63 -10.14 15.78
#